data_AF-A0A918GTG4-F1
#
_entry.id   AF-A0A918GTG4-F1
#
_cell.length_a   1.000
_cell.length_b   1.000
_cell.length_c   1.000
_cell.angle_alpha   90.00
_cell.angle_beta   90.00
_cell.angle_gamma   90.00
#
_symmetry.space_group_name_H-M   'P 1'
#
loop_
_entity.id
_entity.type
_entity.pdbx_description
1 polymer ?
#
loop_
_entity_poly.entity_id
_entity_poly.type
_entity_poly.pdbx_seq_one_letter_code
_entity_poly.pdbx_strand_id
1 'polypeptide(L)'
;MAHDTDWRRHLPARTARRGWLHDHALTIVLVTLFLVSWVGQFIAQVLEVRDTAEEHGQAFSWSDFWPRFLSATFENWQSEFLQLFSFVLLTAYLIHRNSAESPDGDDETKAMLQELLDRTEPGKQDGGVRPA
;
A
#
# COMPACT_ATOMS: atom_id res chain seq x y z
N MET A 1 -6.47 55.61 5.38
CA MET A 1 -5.70 54.98 6.47
C MET A 1 -5.84 53.47 6.27
N ALA A 2 -4.95 52.86 5.48
CA ALA A 2 -5.02 51.44 5.14
C ALA A 2 -4.11 50.66 6.09
N HIS A 3 -4.67 49.68 6.80
CA HIS A 3 -3.91 48.75 7.62
C HIS A 3 -3.23 47.73 6.71
N ASP A 4 -1.92 47.89 6.54
CA ASP A 4 -1.03 46.90 5.92
C ASP A 4 -0.82 45.74 6.90
N THR A 5 -1.63 44.68 6.77
CA THR A 5 -1.47 43.45 7.56
C THR A 5 -0.57 42.46 6.81
N ASP A 6 0.72 42.76 6.76
CA ASP A 6 1.74 41.86 6.23
C ASP A 6 2.29 40.93 7.33
N TRP A 7 1.43 40.00 7.76
CA TRP A 7 1.74 38.96 8.75
C TRP A 7 2.63 37.82 8.20
N ARG A 8 2.96 37.84 6.90
CA ARG A 8 3.69 36.75 6.22
C ARG A 8 5.21 36.79 6.42
N ARG A 9 5.73 37.70 7.25
CA ARG A 9 7.17 38.00 7.33
C ARG A 9 7.99 37.18 8.35
N HIS A 10 7.45 36.15 9.00
CA HIS A 10 8.15 35.49 10.13
C HIS A 10 8.08 33.96 10.23
N LEU A 11 7.83 33.24 9.13
CA LEU A 11 8.03 31.78 9.14
C LEU A 11 9.42 31.45 8.58
N PRO A 12 10.45 31.20 9.43
CA PRO A 12 11.65 30.54 8.94
C PRO A 12 11.26 29.12 8.54
N ALA A 13 11.03 28.89 7.24
CA ALA A 13 10.88 27.55 6.71
C ALA A 13 12.25 26.86 6.73
N ARG A 14 12.67 26.39 7.92
CA ARG A 14 13.69 25.35 8.01
C ARG A 14 13.03 24.06 7.56
N THR A 15 12.97 23.85 6.25
CA THR A 15 13.05 22.48 5.74
C THR A 15 14.45 21.98 6.07
N ALA A 16 14.61 21.44 7.28
CA ALA A 16 15.75 20.60 7.56
C ALA A 16 15.70 19.50 6.50
N ARG A 17 16.68 19.50 5.59
CA ARG A 17 16.86 18.42 4.62
C ARG A 17 17.03 17.15 5.46
N ARG A 18 15.96 16.38 5.68
CA ARG A 18 16.04 15.08 6.33
C ARG A 18 17.02 14.27 5.48
N GLY A 19 18.04 13.71 6.12
CA GLY A 19 19.07 12.96 5.40
C GLY A 19 18.43 11.75 4.73
N TRP A 20 18.98 11.31 3.59
CA TRP A 20 18.49 10.14 2.85
C TRP A 20 18.27 8.90 3.73
N LEU A 21 19.11 8.72 4.76
CA LEU A 21 18.99 7.66 5.77
C LEU A 21 17.73 7.78 6.63
N HIS A 22 17.30 8.99 6.97
CA HIS A 22 16.05 9.21 7.70
C HIS A 22 14.84 8.93 6.80
N ASP A 23 14.93 9.27 5.51
CA ASP A 23 13.84 9.06 4.55
C ASP A 23 13.64 7.56 4.21
N HIS A 24 14.71 6.76 4.32
CA HIS A 24 14.68 5.31 4.06
C HIS A 24 14.87 4.46 5.32
N ALA A 25 14.79 5.06 6.51
CA ALA A 25 15.09 4.39 7.77
C ALA A 25 14.26 3.12 7.98
N LEU A 26 12.96 3.19 7.67
CA LEU A 26 12.05 2.06 7.81
C LEU A 26 12.47 0.88 6.92
N THR A 27 12.75 1.14 5.64
CA THR A 27 13.22 0.11 4.70
C THR A 27 14.53 -0.50 5.14
N ILE A 28 15.49 0.32 5.60
CA ILE A 28 16.79 -0.16 6.09
C ILE A 28 16.61 -1.07 7.31
N VAL A 29 15.78 -0.67 8.27
CA VAL A 29 15.48 -1.47 9.47
C VAL A 29 14.81 -2.78 9.07
N LEU A 30 13.79 -2.75 8.20
CA LEU A 30 13.08 -3.95 7.75
C LEU A 30 13.99 -4.92 7.00
N VAL A 31 14.80 -4.43 6.07
CA VAL A 31 15.77 -5.26 5.33
C VAL A 31 16.81 -5.84 6.27
N THR A 32 17.29 -5.05 7.25
CA THR A 32 18.24 -5.53 8.24
C THR A 32 17.65 -6.65 9.09
N LEU A 33 16.44 -6.46 9.62
CA LEU A 33 15.73 -7.48 10.39
C LEU A 33 15.46 -8.74 9.55
N PHE A 34 15.05 -8.56 8.30
CA PHE A 34 14.86 -9.65 7.35
C PHE A 34 16.14 -10.44 7.10
N LEU A 35 17.27 -9.77 6.85
CA LEU A 35 18.54 -10.45 6.62
C LEU A 35 19.02 -11.19 7.87
N VAL A 36 18.87 -10.60 9.06
CA VAL A 36 19.22 -11.25 10.32
C VAL A 36 18.37 -12.50 10.55
N SER A 37 17.05 -12.42 10.35
CA SER A 37 16.18 -13.58 10.52
C SER A 37 16.44 -14.65 9.46
N TRP A 38 16.68 -14.26 8.21
CA TRP A 38 16.96 -15.18 7.10
C TRP A 38 18.29 -15.92 7.28
N VAL A 39 19.34 -15.22 7.74
CA VAL A 39 20.61 -15.86 8.14
C VAL A 39 20.42 -16.78 9.34
N GLY A 40 19.61 -16.37 10.32
CA GLY A 40 19.23 -17.22 11.45
C GLY A 40 18.57 -18.52 11.00
N GLN A 41 17.60 -18.44 10.09
CA GLN A 41 16.94 -19.59 9.47
C GLN A 41 17.96 -20.48 8.74
N PHE A 42 18.86 -19.88 7.94
CA PHE A 42 19.90 -20.62 7.22
C PHE A 42 20.77 -21.43 8.18
N ILE A 43 21.27 -20.80 9.25
CA ILE A 43 22.12 -21.46 10.25
C ILE A 43 21.36 -22.59 10.94
N ALA A 44 20.12 -22.33 11.38
CA ALA A 44 19.29 -23.34 12.04
C ALA A 44 19.08 -24.57 11.14
N GLN A 45 18.82 -24.37 9.85
CA GLN A 45 18.61 -25.47 8.91
C GLN A 45 19.89 -26.23 8.58
N VAL A 46 21.05 -25.55 8.53
CA VAL A 46 22.34 -26.25 8.38
C VAL A 46 22.59 -27.18 9.57
N LEU A 47 22.28 -26.74 10.79
CA LEU A 47 22.40 -27.56 11.99
C LEU A 47 21.42 -28.75 11.94
N GLU A 48 20.16 -28.52 11.61
CA GLU A 48 19.15 -29.59 11.49
C GLU A 48 19.56 -30.66 10.47
N VAL A 49 20.03 -30.26 9.29
CA VAL A 49 20.44 -31.20 8.24
C VAL A 49 21.70 -31.97 8.65
N ARG A 50 22.61 -31.35 9.39
CA ARG A 50 23.80 -32.03 9.93
C ARG A 50 23.43 -33.04 11.00
N ASP A 51 22.61 -32.65 11.98
CA ASP A 51 22.16 -33.54 13.04
C ASP A 51 21.42 -34.75 12.45
N THR A 52 20.53 -34.50 11.48
CA THR A 52 19.82 -35.58 10.76
C THR A 52 20.80 -36.52 10.05
N ALA A 53 21.83 -35.99 9.37
CA ALA A 53 22.81 -36.81 8.67
C ALA A 53 23.63 -37.67 9.64
N GLU A 54 24.05 -37.10 10.78
CA GLU A 54 24.78 -37.83 11.83
C GLU A 54 23.93 -38.96 12.44
N GLU A 55 22.65 -38.72 12.72
CA GLU A 55 21.71 -39.75 13.20
C GLU A 55 21.55 -40.92 12.21
N HIS A 56 21.65 -40.64 10.91
CA HIS A 56 21.55 -41.66 9.86
C HIS A 56 22.92 -42.26 9.46
N GLY A 57 24.01 -41.86 10.10
CA GLY A 57 25.37 -42.28 9.77
C GLY A 57 25.84 -41.83 8.38
N GLN A 58 25.24 -40.76 7.84
CA GLN A 58 25.55 -40.18 6.54
C GLN A 58 26.43 -38.93 6.68
N ALA A 59 27.21 -38.62 5.66
CA ALA A 59 27.94 -37.36 5.60
C ALA A 59 27.01 -36.23 5.15
N PHE A 60 27.20 -35.04 5.72
CA PHE A 60 26.47 -33.84 5.29
C PHE A 60 26.70 -33.57 3.80
N SER A 61 25.60 -33.42 3.04
CA SER A 61 25.63 -33.07 1.63
C SER A 61 24.93 -31.74 1.34
N TRP A 62 25.61 -30.85 0.63
CA TRP A 62 25.03 -29.61 0.14
C TRP A 62 23.92 -29.84 -0.90
N SER A 63 23.92 -30.97 -1.60
CA SER A 63 22.86 -31.33 -2.55
C SER A 63 21.50 -31.47 -1.89
N ASP A 64 21.48 -31.86 -0.63
CA ASP A 64 20.25 -32.16 0.11
C ASP A 64 19.80 -30.93 0.90
N PHE A 65 20.76 -30.09 1.29
CA PHE A 65 20.50 -28.83 1.98
C PHE A 65 19.77 -27.81 1.10
N TRP A 66 20.28 -27.49 -0.11
CA TRP A 66 19.73 -26.41 -0.93
C TRP A 66 18.24 -26.58 -1.28
N PRO A 67 17.77 -27.77 -1.72
CA PRO A 67 16.35 -27.99 -1.98
C PRO A 67 15.49 -27.82 -0.72
N ARG A 68 15.94 -28.32 0.44
CA ARG A 68 15.21 -28.18 1.71
C ARG A 68 15.13 -26.73 2.17
N PHE A 69 16.24 -25.99 2.07
CA PHE A 69 16.30 -24.57 2.42
C PHE A 69 15.42 -23.71 1.52
N LEU A 70 15.50 -23.93 0.21
CA LEU A 70 14.66 -23.21 -0.75
C LEU A 70 13.19 -23.59 -0.59
N SER A 71 12.85 -24.87 -0.40
CA SER A 71 11.46 -25.29 -0.16
C SER A 71 10.87 -24.59 1.05
N ALA A 72 11.55 -24.62 2.19
CA ALA A 72 11.08 -23.93 3.40
C ALA A 72 10.93 -22.42 3.21
N THR A 73 11.87 -21.80 2.48
CA THR A 73 11.80 -20.36 2.17
C THR A 73 10.62 -20.05 1.24
N PHE A 74 10.40 -20.86 0.20
CA PHE A 74 9.30 -20.70 -0.74
C PHE A 74 7.95 -21.06 -0.14
N GLU A 75 7.86 -22.02 0.76
CA GLU A 75 6.65 -22.36 1.52
C GLU A 75 6.22 -21.18 2.40
N ASN A 76 7.17 -20.56 3.11
CA ASN A 76 6.92 -19.33 3.87
C ASN A 76 6.44 -18.20 2.96
N TRP A 77 7.10 -18.01 1.81
CA TRP A 77 6.69 -16.96 0.87
C TRP A 77 5.33 -17.25 0.21
N GLN A 78 5.05 -18.52 -0.09
CA GLN A 78 3.80 -18.96 -0.67
C GLN A 78 2.63 -18.73 0.30
N SER A 79 2.81 -19.04 1.59
CA SER A 79 1.77 -18.84 2.60
C SER A 79 1.46 -17.35 2.79
N GLU A 80 2.48 -16.49 2.81
CA GLU A 80 2.31 -15.04 2.91
C GLU A 80 1.59 -14.46 1.67
N PHE A 81 1.94 -14.90 0.47
CA PHE A 81 1.22 -14.51 -0.74
C PHE A 81 -0.24 -14.96 -0.70
N LEU A 82 -0.48 -16.22 -0.31
CA LEU A 82 -1.82 -16.77 -0.19
C LEU A 82 -2.64 -16.00 0.87
N GLN A 83 -2.02 -15.61 1.97
CA GLN A 83 -2.65 -14.80 3.02
C GLN A 83 -3.02 -13.42 2.49
N LEU A 84 -2.10 -12.70 1.85
CA LEU A 84 -2.36 -11.38 1.26
C LEU A 84 -3.45 -11.46 0.18
N PHE A 85 -3.38 -12.47 -0.68
CA PHE A 85 -4.38 -12.69 -1.72
C PHE A 85 -5.76 -12.99 -1.13
N SER A 86 -5.83 -13.89 -0.14
CA SER A 86 -7.06 -14.24 0.55
C SER A 86 -7.66 -13.04 1.29
N PHE A 87 -6.81 -12.23 1.94
CA PHE A 87 -7.23 -11.00 2.57
C PHE A 87 -7.83 -10.03 1.56
N VAL A 88 -7.14 -9.74 0.45
CA VAL A 88 -7.64 -8.84 -0.60
C VAL A 88 -8.96 -9.35 -1.20
N LEU A 89 -9.06 -10.64 -1.54
CA LEU A 89 -10.29 -11.22 -2.08
C LEU A 89 -11.45 -11.16 -1.07
N LEU A 90 -11.19 -11.54 0.18
CA LEU A 90 -12.21 -11.55 1.22
C LEU A 90 -12.68 -10.14 1.53
N THR A 91 -11.77 -9.17 1.65
CA THR A 91 -12.08 -7.76 1.85
C THR A 91 -12.83 -7.19 0.66
N ALA A 92 -12.42 -7.48 -0.58
CA ALA A 92 -13.13 -7.06 -1.78
C ALA A 92 -14.55 -7.64 -1.83
N TYR A 93 -14.72 -8.92 -1.49
CA TYR A 93 -16.03 -9.59 -1.43
C TYR A 93 -16.94 -8.99 -0.36
N LEU A 94 -16.42 -8.81 0.87
CA LEU A 94 -17.19 -8.25 1.98
C LEU A 94 -17.58 -6.78 1.73
N ILE A 95 -16.66 -5.98 1.18
CA ILE A 95 -16.95 -4.58 0.83
C ILE A 95 -17.93 -4.49 -0.33
N HIS A 96 -17.83 -5.33 -1.37
CA HIS A 96 -18.82 -5.35 -2.46
C HIS A 96 -20.22 -5.72 -1.95
N ARG A 97 -20.33 -6.64 -0.99
CA ARG A 97 -21.62 -7.01 -0.39
C ARG A 97 -22.19 -5.93 0.54
N ASN A 98 -21.33 -5.08 1.13
CA ASN A 98 -21.74 -3.90 1.89
C ASN A 98 -21.91 -2.65 1.00
N SER A 99 -21.45 -2.70 -0.26
CA SER A 99 -21.65 -1.67 -1.28
C SER A 99 -22.93 -1.92 -2.10
N ALA A 100 -24.00 -2.35 -1.43
CA ALA A 100 -25.35 -2.32 -2.00
C ALA A 100 -26.02 -0.94 -1.85
N GLU A 101 -25.28 0.07 -1.37
CA GLU A 101 -25.77 1.42 -1.13
C GLU A 101 -25.07 2.43 -2.05
N SER A 102 -25.38 2.36 -3.35
CA SER A 102 -25.58 3.54 -4.21
C SER A 102 -25.71 3.16 -5.69
N PRO A 103 -26.93 2.83 -6.13
CA PRO A 103 -27.43 3.32 -7.41
C PRO A 103 -27.97 4.76 -7.32
N ASP A 104 -28.25 5.27 -6.11
CA ASP A 104 -28.87 6.59 -5.90
C ASP A 104 -27.91 7.78 -6.01
N GLY A 105 -26.60 7.57 -5.88
CA GLY A 105 -25.61 8.64 -6.01
C GLY A 105 -25.50 9.18 -7.43
N ASP A 106 -25.96 8.46 -8.44
CA ASP A 106 -25.90 8.92 -9.83
C ASP A 106 -27.00 9.95 -10.12
N ASP A 107 -28.18 9.79 -9.54
CA ASP A 107 -29.32 10.71 -9.75
C ASP A 107 -29.20 11.96 -8.87
N GLU A 108 -28.75 11.84 -7.62
CA GLU A 108 -28.49 13.00 -6.76
C GLU A 108 -27.29 13.82 -7.26
N THR A 109 -26.23 13.16 -7.73
CA THR A 109 -25.07 13.85 -8.33
C THR A 109 -25.47 14.52 -9.65
N LYS A 110 -26.29 13.88 -10.50
CA LYS A 110 -26.84 14.51 -11.71
C LYS A 110 -27.73 15.70 -11.39
N ALA A 111 -28.59 15.60 -10.37
CA ALA A 111 -29.45 16.69 -9.94
C ALA A 111 -28.64 17.87 -9.41
N MET A 112 -27.60 17.61 -8.60
CA MET A 112 -26.72 18.66 -8.09
C MET A 112 -25.86 19.28 -9.20
N LEU A 113 -25.40 18.47 -10.17
CA LEU A 113 -24.70 18.97 -11.36
C LEU A 113 -25.62 19.81 -12.26
N GLN A 114 -26.88 19.42 -12.44
CA GLN A 114 -27.86 20.20 -13.19
C GLN A 114 -28.16 21.54 -12.52
N GLU A 115 -28.34 21.57 -11.20
CA GLU A 115 -28.50 22.81 -10.43
C GLU A 115 -27.27 23.73 -10.56
N LEU A 116 -26.06 23.18 -10.53
CA LEU A 116 -24.83 23.95 -10.71
C LEU A 116 -24.67 24.49 -12.14
N LEU A 117 -25.05 23.70 -13.16
CA LEU A 117 -25.05 24.12 -14.56
C LEU A 117 -26.08 25.25 -14.77
N ASP A 118 -27.28 25.13 -14.23
CA ASP A 118 -28.33 26.15 -14.31
C ASP A 118 -27.90 27.46 -13.63
N ARG A 119 -27.20 27.38 -12.49
CA ARG A 119 -26.60 28.55 -11.81
C ARG A 119 -25.42 29.16 -12.57
N THR A 120 -24.70 28.37 -13.36
CA THR A 120 -23.48 28.80 -14.07
C THR A 120 -23.76 29.22 -15.52
N GLU A 121 -24.98 29.00 -16.03
CA GLU A 121 -25.48 29.56 -17.30
C GLU A 121 -26.41 30.78 -17.11
N PRO A 122 -25.95 31.93 -16.55
CA PRO A 122 -26.75 33.14 -16.49
C PRO A 122 -26.80 33.79 -17.89
N GLY A 123 -27.68 33.33 -18.77
CA GLY A 123 -27.84 33.98 -20.07
C GLY A 123 -28.54 33.26 -21.21
N LYS A 124 -29.26 32.15 -20.98
CA LYS A 124 -30.10 31.54 -22.04
C LYS A 124 -31.60 31.61 -21.74
N GLN A 125 -32.01 32.65 -21.02
CA GLN A 125 -33.41 33.09 -20.95
C GLN A 125 -33.52 34.57 -21.37
N ASP A 126 -33.01 34.90 -22.56
CA ASP A 126 -33.63 35.95 -23.39
C ASP A 126 -33.16 35.82 -24.84
N GLY A 127 -33.83 34.95 -25.60
CA GLY A 127 -33.65 34.82 -27.06
C GLY A 127 -34.97 34.55 -27.75
N GLY A 128 -36.07 34.85 -27.08
CA GLY A 128 -37.43 34.65 -27.55
C GLY A 128 -38.13 35.97 -27.78
N VAL A 129 -37.72 36.72 -28.80
CA VAL A 129 -38.54 37.82 -29.35
C VAL A 129 -38.99 37.45 -30.76
N ARG A 130 -40.26 37.05 -30.86
CA ARG A 130 -41.07 37.01 -32.10
C ARG A 130 -41.48 38.45 -32.50
N PRO A 131 -42.26 38.63 -33.58
CA PRO A 131 -41.95 38.69 -35.01
C PRO A 131 -41.90 40.15 -35.52
N ALA A 132 -41.51 40.36 -36.79
CA ALA A 132 -41.72 41.62 -37.51
C ALA A 132 -43.05 41.61 -38.29
#